data_AF-A0A432EXG6-F1
#
_entry.id   AF-A0A432EXG6-F1
#
_cell.length_a   1.000
_cell.length_b   1.000
_cell.length_c   1.000
_cell.angle_alpha   90.00
_cell.angle_beta   90.00
_cell.angle_gamma   90.00
#
_symmetry.space_group_name_H-M   'P 1'
#
loop_
_entity.id
_entity.type
_entity.pdbx_description
1 polymer ?
#
loop_
_entity_poly.entity_id
_entity_poly.type
_entity_poly.pdbx_seq_one_letter_code
_entity_poly.pdbx_strand_id
1 'polypeptide(L)'
;MFFKPSDHPGSFERHLYRKVDNPLFVNKVELNDDTLEAAQRQDHEVIVQFMAMFQETLEKTVALKGTEESDVVLALKDRLDKLYEQASAIGDDQTKIREAIVKLLQLIMASVRKGAGEDAHAHQELDQEEAARQAHFALLESSIVADLLNPESPIAENELVPVLLSAEKDELALVVQIFDEEQIQQVIKESAKLVDKLDKQGIDTKQASENAVFIQGYLEYLRMEKK
;
A
#
# COMPACT_ATOMS: atom_id res chain seq x y z
N MET A 1 -2.24 -4.97 -32.36
CA MET A 1 -3.32 -5.79 -31.76
C MET A 1 -4.08 -4.81 -30.86
N PHE A 2 -5.41 -4.85 -30.71
CA PHE A 2 -6.06 -3.84 -29.85
C PHE A 2 -5.94 -4.28 -28.39
N PHE A 3 -5.15 -3.54 -27.61
CA PHE A 3 -4.92 -3.81 -26.20
C PHE A 3 -6.15 -3.53 -25.36
N LYS A 4 -6.42 -4.43 -24.41
CA LYS A 4 -7.43 -4.21 -23.37
C LYS A 4 -6.69 -4.09 -22.02
N PRO A 5 -6.78 -2.93 -21.35
CA PRO A 5 -6.39 -2.80 -19.96
C PRO A 5 -7.05 -3.88 -19.10
N SER A 6 -6.37 -4.28 -18.02
CA SER A 6 -6.97 -5.18 -17.03
C SER A 6 -8.15 -4.49 -16.35
N ASP A 7 -9.22 -5.24 -16.06
CA ASP A 7 -10.36 -4.69 -15.32
C ASP A 7 -9.95 -4.39 -13.85
N HIS A 8 -8.97 -5.14 -13.32
CA HIS A 8 -8.33 -4.94 -12.01
C HIS A 8 -6.80 -4.99 -12.16
N PRO A 9 -6.16 -3.87 -12.57
CA PRO A 9 -4.71 -3.83 -12.81
C PRO A 9 -3.94 -3.99 -11.51
N GLY A 10 -2.78 -4.65 -11.55
CA GLY A 10 -1.85 -4.75 -10.40
C GLY A 10 -0.92 -3.53 -10.29
N SER A 11 -0.01 -3.56 -9.32
CA SER A 11 0.92 -2.45 -9.06
C SER A 11 1.70 -2.02 -10.29
N PHE A 12 2.16 -2.97 -11.12
CA PHE A 12 3.00 -2.66 -12.28
C PHE A 12 2.20 -1.97 -13.39
N GLU A 13 1.02 -2.49 -13.72
CA GLU A 13 0.13 -1.87 -14.70
C GLU A 13 -0.39 -0.51 -14.21
N ARG A 14 -0.75 -0.38 -12.92
CA ARG A 14 -1.13 0.92 -12.34
C ARG A 14 0.01 1.93 -12.42
N HIS A 15 1.23 1.54 -12.08
CA HIS A 15 2.38 2.43 -12.15
C HIS A 15 2.76 2.82 -13.58
N LEU A 16 2.61 1.90 -14.54
CA LEU A 16 2.71 2.23 -15.96
C LEU A 16 1.75 3.38 -16.30
N TYR A 17 0.48 3.28 -15.92
CA TYR A 17 -0.50 4.34 -16.18
C TYR A 17 -0.18 5.67 -15.50
N ARG A 18 0.39 5.65 -14.28
CA ARG A 18 0.83 6.89 -13.61
C ARG A 18 1.90 7.64 -14.40
N LYS A 19 2.72 6.92 -15.17
CA LYS A 19 3.86 7.46 -15.93
C LYS A 19 3.50 7.93 -17.33
N VAL A 20 2.46 7.34 -17.93
CA VAL A 20 2.04 7.65 -19.29
C VAL A 20 1.59 9.10 -19.38
N ASP A 21 2.16 9.83 -20.35
CA ASP A 21 1.91 11.26 -20.60
C ASP A 21 2.09 12.18 -19.39
N ASN A 22 2.81 11.73 -18.36
CA ASN A 22 2.98 12.47 -17.14
C ASN A 22 4.35 13.18 -17.10
N PRO A 23 4.38 14.52 -17.21
CA PRO A 23 5.63 15.27 -17.27
C PRO A 23 6.36 15.36 -15.92
N LEU A 24 5.73 14.94 -14.82
CA LEU A 24 6.38 14.87 -13.51
C LEU A 24 7.45 13.77 -13.46
N PHE A 25 7.33 12.75 -14.30
CA PHE A 25 8.29 11.65 -14.38
C PHE A 25 9.45 11.99 -15.32
N VAL A 26 10.67 11.71 -14.86
CA VAL A 26 11.90 11.95 -15.64
C VAL A 26 11.95 11.06 -16.88
N ASN A 27 11.56 9.80 -16.72
CA ASN A 27 11.57 8.81 -17.79
C ASN A 27 10.16 8.69 -18.36
N LYS A 28 9.94 9.33 -19.51
CA LYS A 28 8.69 9.17 -20.25
C LYS A 28 8.52 7.71 -20.66
N VAL A 29 7.35 7.17 -20.40
CA VAL A 29 6.96 5.84 -20.87
C VAL A 29 5.86 6.02 -21.89
N GLU A 30 6.03 5.38 -23.05
CA GLU A 30 5.00 5.30 -24.06
C GLU A 30 4.09 4.10 -23.73
N LEU A 31 2.78 4.34 -23.75
CA LEU A 31 1.81 3.27 -23.65
C LEU A 31 1.70 2.58 -25.01
N ASN A 32 2.19 1.35 -25.09
CA ASN A 32 2.09 0.52 -26.28
C ASN A 32 1.93 -0.95 -25.89
N ASP A 33 1.74 -1.77 -26.91
CA ASP A 33 1.54 -3.21 -26.81
C ASP A 33 2.62 -3.86 -25.92
N ASP A 34 3.90 -3.59 -26.18
CA ASP A 34 5.03 -4.20 -25.48
C ASP A 34 5.12 -3.76 -24.01
N THR A 35 4.90 -2.47 -23.71
CA THR A 35 5.00 -1.95 -22.34
C THR A 35 3.86 -2.44 -21.45
N LEU A 36 2.65 -2.57 -22.02
CA LEU A 36 1.49 -3.10 -21.31
C LEU A 36 1.61 -4.62 -21.08
N GLU A 37 2.03 -5.41 -22.06
CA GLU A 37 2.28 -6.85 -21.86
C GLU A 37 3.36 -7.11 -20.80
N ALA A 38 4.43 -6.30 -20.80
CA ALA A 38 5.48 -6.40 -19.79
C ALA A 38 4.96 -6.15 -18.38
N ALA A 39 4.16 -5.09 -18.18
CA ALA A 39 3.57 -4.77 -16.88
C ALA A 39 2.58 -5.87 -16.42
N GLN A 40 1.68 -6.30 -17.31
CA GLN A 40 0.71 -7.37 -17.01
C GLN A 40 1.39 -8.70 -16.69
N ARG A 41 2.49 -9.02 -17.38
CA ARG A 41 3.28 -10.21 -17.07
C ARG A 41 3.88 -10.14 -15.67
N GLN A 42 4.42 -8.99 -15.26
CA GLN A 42 4.96 -8.81 -13.92
C GLN A 42 3.87 -8.95 -12.87
N ASP A 43 2.71 -8.31 -13.07
CA ASP A 43 1.55 -8.45 -12.18
C ASP A 43 1.11 -9.94 -12.07
N HIS A 44 1.10 -10.68 -13.18
CA HIS A 44 0.78 -12.11 -13.18
C HIS A 44 1.80 -12.95 -12.39
N GLU A 45 3.10 -12.67 -12.55
CA GLU A 45 4.16 -13.36 -11.81
C GLU A 45 4.01 -13.13 -10.29
N VAL A 46 3.62 -11.91 -9.87
CA VAL A 46 3.34 -11.60 -8.46
C VAL A 46 2.10 -12.36 -7.96
N ILE A 47 1.02 -12.43 -8.75
CA ILE A 47 -0.18 -13.19 -8.37
C ILE A 47 0.15 -14.67 -8.14
N VAL A 48 0.94 -15.29 -9.02
CA VAL A 48 1.33 -16.70 -8.89
C VAL A 48 2.12 -16.93 -7.59
N GLN A 49 3.08 -16.07 -7.27
CA GLN A 49 3.85 -16.15 -6.03
C GLN A 49 2.96 -15.96 -4.80
N PHE A 50 2.08 -14.96 -4.83
CA PHE A 50 1.12 -14.69 -3.78
C PHE A 50 0.21 -15.88 -3.50
N MET A 51 -0.36 -16.50 -4.53
CA MET A 51 -1.27 -17.63 -4.37
C MET A 51 -0.60 -18.84 -3.72
N ALA A 52 0.67 -19.10 -4.05
CA ALA A 52 1.45 -20.15 -3.39
C ALA A 52 1.66 -19.84 -1.89
N MET A 53 2.02 -18.61 -1.55
CA MET A 53 2.20 -18.18 -0.16
C MET A 53 0.90 -18.21 0.64
N PHE A 54 -0.21 -17.81 0.03
CA PHE A 54 -1.54 -17.83 0.64
C PHE A 54 -1.97 -19.26 0.95
N GLN A 55 -1.84 -20.20 0.00
CA GLN A 55 -2.18 -21.61 0.20
C GLN A 55 -1.37 -22.24 1.33
N GLU A 56 -0.04 -22.03 1.34
CA GLU A 56 0.83 -22.55 2.41
C GLU A 56 0.42 -22.01 3.79
N THR A 57 0.07 -20.73 3.87
CA THR A 57 -0.33 -20.09 5.14
C THR A 57 -1.70 -20.55 5.59
N LEU A 58 -2.64 -20.72 4.66
CA LEU A 58 -3.97 -21.26 4.93
C LEU A 58 -3.86 -22.68 5.51
N GLU A 59 -3.10 -23.57 4.85
CA GLU A 59 -2.87 -24.95 5.31
C GLU A 59 -2.30 -24.99 6.73
N LYS A 60 -1.30 -24.15 7.02
CA LYS A 60 -0.70 -24.06 8.36
C LYS A 60 -1.69 -23.54 9.40
N THR A 61 -2.50 -22.54 9.04
CA THR A 61 -3.49 -21.95 9.94
C THR A 61 -4.60 -22.94 10.30
N VAL A 62 -5.11 -23.70 9.34
CA VAL A 62 -6.15 -24.71 9.61
C VAL A 62 -5.62 -25.96 10.33
N ALA A 63 -4.31 -26.21 10.27
CA ALA A 63 -3.67 -27.33 10.96
C ALA A 63 -3.38 -27.06 12.44
N LEU A 64 -3.63 -25.84 12.94
CA LEU A 64 -3.42 -25.48 14.35
C LEU A 64 -4.26 -26.35 15.27
N LYS A 65 -3.61 -27.00 16.25
CA LYS A 65 -4.27 -27.91 17.20
C LYS A 65 -4.72 -27.25 18.51
N GLY A 66 -4.50 -25.95 18.66
CA GLY A 66 -4.82 -25.19 19.87
C GLY A 66 -3.89 -25.42 21.06
N THR A 67 -2.85 -26.26 20.89
CA THR A 67 -1.77 -26.50 21.87
C THR A 67 -0.41 -26.04 21.36
N GLU A 68 -0.39 -25.30 20.25
CA GLU A 68 0.85 -24.82 19.66
C GLU A 68 1.51 -23.76 20.54
N GLU A 69 2.83 -23.65 20.44
CA GLU A 69 3.60 -22.62 21.13
C GLU A 69 3.18 -21.22 20.65
N SER A 70 3.18 -20.25 21.56
CA SER A 70 2.76 -18.87 21.27
C SER A 70 3.50 -18.27 20.08
N ASP A 71 4.79 -18.57 19.93
CA ASP A 71 5.62 -18.05 18.85
C ASP A 71 5.15 -18.53 17.46
N VAL A 72 4.62 -19.76 17.38
CA VAL A 72 4.06 -20.31 16.13
C VAL A 72 2.79 -19.56 15.74
N VAL A 73 1.94 -19.27 16.72
CA VAL A 73 0.67 -18.55 16.54
C VAL A 73 0.94 -17.10 16.10
N LEU A 74 1.88 -16.42 16.74
CA LEU A 74 2.29 -15.06 16.40
C LEU A 74 2.93 -14.98 15.02
N ALA A 75 3.80 -15.94 14.66
CA ALA A 75 4.40 -15.99 13.33
C ALA A 75 3.36 -16.19 12.21
N LEU A 76 2.30 -16.97 12.45
CA LEU A 76 1.21 -17.11 11.50
C LEU A 76 0.39 -15.84 11.36
N LYS A 77 0.12 -15.17 12.49
CA LYS A 77 -0.54 -13.87 12.50
C LYS A 77 0.24 -12.83 11.68
N ASP A 78 1.56 -12.75 11.86
CA ASP A 78 2.40 -11.82 11.09
C ASP A 78 2.43 -12.18 9.60
N ARG A 79 2.37 -13.48 9.27
CA ARG A 79 2.30 -13.92 7.87
C ARG A 79 0.95 -13.58 7.23
N LEU A 80 -0.15 -13.65 7.97
CA LEU A 80 -1.47 -13.23 7.50
C LEU A 80 -1.56 -11.70 7.33
N ASP A 81 -0.99 -10.92 8.25
CA ASP A 81 -0.92 -9.46 8.11
C ASP A 81 -0.19 -9.08 6.80
N LYS A 82 0.98 -9.71 6.53
CA LYS A 82 1.73 -9.53 5.27
C LYS A 82 0.97 -9.98 4.03
N LEU A 83 0.22 -11.06 4.12
CA LEU A 83 -0.62 -11.51 3.00
C LEU A 83 -1.73 -10.51 2.70
N TYR A 84 -2.29 -9.84 3.71
CA TYR A 84 -3.28 -8.79 3.49
C TYR A 84 -2.67 -7.60 2.74
N GLU A 85 -1.48 -7.15 3.17
CA GLU A 85 -0.71 -6.10 2.49
C GLU A 85 -0.47 -6.42 1.02
N GLN A 86 0.02 -7.63 0.74
CA GLN A 86 0.26 -8.08 -0.64
C GLN A 86 -1.03 -8.17 -1.45
N ALA A 87 -2.10 -8.76 -0.88
CA ALA A 87 -3.38 -8.90 -1.55
C ALA A 87 -4.01 -7.56 -1.95
N SER A 88 -3.68 -6.48 -1.24
CA SER A 88 -4.15 -5.13 -1.54
C SER A 88 -3.37 -4.46 -2.68
N ALA A 89 -2.16 -4.94 -3.01
CA ALA A 89 -1.31 -4.39 -4.06
C ALA A 89 -1.41 -5.17 -5.39
N ILE A 90 -1.71 -6.47 -5.37
CA ILE A 90 -1.76 -7.29 -6.59
C ILE A 90 -3.00 -7.02 -7.47
N GLY A 91 -2.92 -7.42 -8.74
CA GLY A 91 -4.03 -7.36 -9.69
C GLY A 91 -5.12 -8.40 -9.43
N ASP A 92 -6.13 -8.45 -10.31
CA ASP A 92 -7.38 -9.20 -10.15
C ASP A 92 -8.25 -8.74 -8.96
N ASP A 93 -9.48 -9.23 -8.87
CA ASP A 93 -10.35 -8.98 -7.72
C ASP A 93 -9.94 -9.87 -6.52
N GLN A 94 -9.20 -9.28 -5.59
CA GLN A 94 -8.73 -9.94 -4.37
C GLN A 94 -9.68 -9.80 -3.18
N THR A 95 -10.89 -9.23 -3.35
CA THR A 95 -11.82 -8.93 -2.25
C THR A 95 -12.08 -10.17 -1.38
N LYS A 96 -12.38 -11.31 -2.00
CA LYS A 96 -12.66 -12.56 -1.26
C LYS A 96 -11.45 -13.11 -0.52
N ILE A 97 -10.25 -12.93 -1.06
CA ILE A 97 -9.01 -13.39 -0.43
C ILE A 97 -8.70 -12.51 0.79
N ARG A 98 -8.82 -11.19 0.67
CA ARG A 98 -8.68 -10.25 1.80
C ARG A 98 -9.70 -10.55 2.90
N GLU A 99 -10.96 -10.78 2.56
CA GLU A 99 -11.98 -11.22 3.53
C GLU A 99 -11.63 -12.55 4.21
N ALA A 100 -11.05 -13.51 3.48
CA ALA A 100 -10.62 -14.77 4.04
C ALA A 100 -9.44 -14.58 5.02
N ILE A 101 -8.46 -13.75 4.67
CA ILE A 101 -7.32 -13.41 5.53
C ILE A 101 -7.81 -12.78 6.84
N VAL A 102 -8.73 -11.81 6.76
CA VAL A 102 -9.34 -11.18 7.95
C VAL A 102 -10.01 -12.22 8.85
N LYS A 103 -10.75 -13.17 8.28
CA LYS A 103 -11.39 -14.25 9.05
C LYS A 103 -10.38 -15.17 9.73
N LEU A 104 -9.27 -15.48 9.06
CA LEU A 104 -8.18 -16.29 9.64
C LEU A 104 -7.48 -15.54 10.77
N LEU A 105 -7.21 -14.24 10.61
CA LEU A 105 -6.66 -13.38 11.65
C LEU A 105 -7.56 -13.37 12.88
N GLN A 106 -8.87 -13.19 12.69
CA GLN A 106 -9.85 -13.24 13.79
C GLN A 106 -9.81 -14.58 14.55
N LEU A 107 -9.69 -15.71 13.83
CA LEU A 107 -9.59 -17.03 14.45
C LEU A 107 -8.30 -17.18 15.28
N ILE A 108 -7.18 -16.72 14.74
CA ILE A 108 -5.89 -16.74 15.44
C ILE A 108 -5.96 -15.85 16.69
N MET A 109 -6.44 -14.61 16.55
CA MET A 109 -6.51 -13.65 17.65
C MET A 109 -7.49 -14.09 18.74
N ALA A 110 -8.57 -14.80 18.40
CA ALA A 110 -9.45 -15.41 19.41
C ALA A 110 -8.70 -16.45 20.27
N SER A 111 -7.78 -17.20 19.66
CA SER A 111 -6.94 -18.17 20.37
C SER A 111 -5.90 -17.48 21.26
N VAL A 112 -5.27 -16.40 20.77
CA VAL A 112 -4.33 -15.57 21.54
C VAL A 112 -5.03 -14.94 22.76
N ARG A 113 -6.21 -14.34 22.56
CA ARG A 113 -7.02 -13.76 23.65
C ARG A 113 -7.40 -14.78 24.70
N LYS A 114 -7.74 -16.01 24.30
CA LYS A 114 -8.02 -17.09 25.24
C LYS A 114 -6.77 -17.48 26.04
N GLY A 115 -5.59 -17.47 25.41
CA GLY A 115 -4.30 -17.73 26.07
C GLY A 115 -3.92 -16.67 27.11
N ALA A 116 -4.34 -15.41 26.91
CA ALA A 116 -4.11 -14.31 27.86
C ALA A 116 -4.89 -14.46 29.18
N GLY A 117 -5.90 -15.33 29.24
CA GLY A 117 -6.68 -15.59 30.47
C GLY A 117 -7.36 -14.33 31.00
N GLU A 118 -7.16 -14.02 32.29
CA GLU A 118 -7.74 -12.85 32.98
C GLU A 118 -6.77 -11.64 33.04
N ASP A 119 -5.67 -11.66 32.29
CA ASP A 119 -4.71 -10.55 32.27
C ASP A 119 -5.31 -9.35 31.53
N ALA A 120 -5.85 -8.40 32.30
CA ALA A 120 -6.46 -7.18 31.76
C ALA A 120 -5.49 -6.32 30.94
N HIS A 121 -4.20 -6.31 31.30
CA HIS A 121 -3.21 -5.55 30.53
C HIS A 121 -2.97 -6.21 29.17
N ALA A 122 -2.85 -7.54 29.14
CA ALA A 122 -2.71 -8.27 27.88
C ALA A 122 -3.93 -8.08 26.95
N HIS A 123 -5.15 -8.08 27.47
CA HIS A 123 -6.35 -7.79 26.66
C HIS A 123 -6.33 -6.38 26.08
N GLN A 124 -5.90 -5.39 26.86
CA GLN A 124 -5.80 -4.01 26.39
C GLN A 124 -4.77 -3.84 25.26
N GLU A 125 -3.63 -4.53 25.33
CA GLU A 125 -2.64 -4.52 24.25
C GLU A 125 -3.20 -5.16 22.97
N LEU A 126 -3.91 -6.28 23.10
CA LEU A 126 -4.56 -6.95 21.95
C LEU A 126 -5.68 -6.11 21.32
N ASP A 127 -6.37 -5.28 22.10
CA ASP A 127 -7.37 -4.33 21.60
C ASP A 127 -6.71 -3.19 20.81
N GLN A 128 -5.59 -2.63 21.33
CA GLN A 128 -4.84 -1.59 20.64
C GLN A 128 -4.24 -2.11 19.33
N GLU A 129 -3.66 -3.32 19.35
CA GLU A 129 -3.10 -3.96 18.16
C GLU A 129 -4.18 -4.19 17.09
N GLU A 130 -5.36 -4.67 17.48
CA GLU A 130 -6.47 -4.88 16.55
C GLU A 130 -6.99 -3.57 15.96
N ALA A 131 -7.09 -2.51 16.77
CA ALA A 131 -7.46 -1.18 16.27
C ALA A 131 -6.43 -0.63 15.27
N ALA A 132 -5.14 -0.78 15.58
CA ALA A 132 -4.05 -0.38 14.68
C ALA A 132 -4.08 -1.17 13.37
N ARG A 133 -4.30 -2.49 13.43
CA ARG A 133 -4.45 -3.35 12.24
C ARG A 133 -5.63 -2.90 11.37
N GLN A 134 -6.79 -2.64 11.97
CA GLN A 134 -7.97 -2.20 11.21
C GLN A 134 -7.73 -0.86 10.52
N ALA A 135 -7.08 0.09 11.20
CA ALA A 135 -6.69 1.36 10.59
C ALA A 135 -5.71 1.16 9.42
N HIS A 136 -4.69 0.30 9.60
CA HIS A 136 -3.73 -0.06 8.56
C HIS A 136 -4.40 -0.70 7.35
N PHE A 137 -5.30 -1.66 7.58
CA PHE A 137 -6.04 -2.34 6.50
C PHE A 137 -6.96 -1.39 5.75
N ALA A 138 -7.58 -0.43 6.43
CA ALA A 138 -8.39 0.59 5.80
C ALA A 138 -7.57 1.49 4.85
N LEU A 139 -6.32 1.82 5.21
CA LEU A 139 -5.42 2.57 4.34
C LEU A 139 -5.04 1.77 3.08
N LEU A 140 -4.81 0.46 3.23
CA LEU A 140 -4.47 -0.44 2.12
C LEU A 140 -5.59 -0.64 1.09
N GLU A 141 -6.83 -0.21 1.36
CA GLU A 141 -7.87 -0.17 0.34
C GLU A 141 -7.60 0.88 -0.75
N SER A 142 -6.71 1.85 -0.48
CA SER A 142 -6.20 2.76 -1.50
C SER A 142 -5.07 2.10 -2.29
N SER A 143 -5.26 2.00 -3.62
CA SER A 143 -4.29 1.35 -4.51
C SER A 143 -2.89 1.99 -4.46
N ILE A 144 -2.82 3.31 -4.33
CA ILE A 144 -1.55 4.04 -4.20
C ILE A 144 -0.88 3.78 -2.84
N VAL A 145 -1.64 3.64 -1.75
CA VAL A 145 -1.08 3.28 -0.44
C VAL A 145 -0.54 1.86 -0.47
N ALA A 146 -1.33 0.92 -1.00
CA ALA A 146 -0.90 -0.46 -1.15
C ALA A 146 0.36 -0.57 -2.02
N ASP A 147 0.44 0.20 -3.11
CA ASP A 147 1.62 0.24 -3.98
C ASP A 147 2.86 0.80 -3.26
N LEU A 148 2.71 1.81 -2.43
CA LEU A 148 3.83 2.44 -1.71
C LEU A 148 4.34 1.59 -0.54
N LEU A 149 3.44 0.87 0.14
CA LEU A 149 3.79 0.01 1.26
C LEU A 149 4.29 -1.38 0.82
N ASN A 150 4.06 -1.77 -0.44
CA ASN A 150 4.56 -3.02 -0.99
C ASN A 150 6.11 -3.01 -1.04
N PRO A 151 6.80 -3.95 -0.36
CA PRO A 151 8.26 -4.04 -0.45
C PRO A 151 8.80 -4.24 -1.87
N GLU A 152 8.01 -4.87 -2.73
CA GLU A 152 8.32 -5.11 -4.14
C GLU A 152 7.66 -4.06 -5.05
N SER A 153 7.43 -2.85 -4.54
CA SER A 153 6.79 -1.77 -5.29
C SER A 153 7.53 -1.47 -6.59
N PRO A 154 6.81 -1.27 -7.71
CA PRO A 154 7.40 -0.75 -8.93
C PRO A 154 7.73 0.75 -8.85
N ILE A 155 7.30 1.44 -7.79
CA ILE A 155 7.55 2.86 -7.59
C ILE A 155 8.96 3.03 -7.02
N ALA A 156 9.88 3.52 -7.86
CA ALA A 156 11.23 3.82 -7.40
C ALA A 156 11.25 5.05 -6.46
N GLU A 157 12.27 5.15 -5.59
CA GLU A 157 12.41 6.28 -4.65
C GLU A 157 12.33 7.65 -5.34
N ASN A 158 12.98 7.79 -6.51
CA ASN A 158 12.97 9.02 -7.30
C ASN A 158 11.66 9.27 -8.07
N GLU A 159 10.72 8.34 -8.00
CA GLU A 159 9.39 8.40 -8.61
C GLU A 159 8.29 8.65 -7.56
N LEU A 160 8.61 8.60 -6.25
CA LEU A 160 7.68 8.87 -5.17
C LEU A 160 6.98 10.22 -5.32
N VAL A 161 7.75 11.31 -5.43
CA VAL A 161 7.19 12.67 -5.53
C VAL A 161 6.32 12.84 -6.78
N PRO A 162 6.73 12.42 -7.99
CA PRO A 162 5.85 12.38 -9.16
C PRO A 162 4.53 11.64 -8.90
N VAL A 163 4.58 10.47 -8.25
CA VAL A 163 3.37 9.71 -7.89
C VAL A 163 2.46 10.52 -6.96
N LEU A 164 2.99 11.10 -5.90
CA LEU A 164 2.21 11.90 -4.94
C LEU A 164 1.60 13.15 -5.58
N LEU A 165 2.37 13.85 -6.40
CA LEU A 165 1.92 15.09 -7.02
C LEU A 165 0.92 14.88 -8.16
N SER A 166 0.84 13.66 -8.70
CA SER A 166 -0.17 13.28 -9.70
C SER A 166 -1.38 12.56 -9.12
N ALA A 167 -1.38 12.24 -7.83
CA ALA A 167 -2.50 11.57 -7.19
C ALA A 167 -3.77 12.44 -7.15
N GLU A 168 -4.92 11.78 -7.16
CA GLU A 168 -6.20 12.42 -6.85
C GLU A 168 -6.22 12.89 -5.39
N LYS A 169 -7.02 13.91 -5.08
CA LYS A 169 -7.02 14.53 -3.74
C LYS A 169 -7.38 13.57 -2.62
N ASP A 170 -8.37 12.70 -2.85
CA ASP A 170 -8.81 11.73 -1.84
C ASP A 170 -7.74 10.66 -1.58
N GLU A 171 -7.07 10.21 -2.64
CA GLU A 171 -5.93 9.28 -2.53
C GLU A 171 -4.74 9.93 -1.83
N LEU A 172 -4.40 11.17 -2.21
CA LEU A 172 -3.32 11.92 -1.58
C LEU A 172 -3.56 12.11 -0.08
N ALA A 173 -4.81 12.37 0.33
CA ALA A 173 -5.19 12.51 1.73
C ALA A 173 -4.98 11.23 2.55
N LEU A 174 -5.12 10.06 1.94
CA LEU A 174 -4.80 8.78 2.58
C LEU A 174 -3.30 8.55 2.63
N VAL A 175 -2.61 8.76 1.51
CA VAL A 175 -1.18 8.50 1.38
C VAL A 175 -0.34 9.37 2.31
N VAL A 176 -0.68 10.64 2.52
CA VAL A 176 0.10 11.48 3.44
C VAL A 176 0.11 10.97 4.89
N GLN A 177 -0.87 10.14 5.28
CA GLN A 177 -0.97 9.59 6.64
C GLN A 177 0.08 8.51 6.95
N ILE A 178 0.69 7.91 5.92
CA ILE A 178 1.71 6.86 6.11
C ILE A 178 3.10 7.45 6.40
N PHE A 179 3.29 8.75 6.24
CA PHE A 179 4.57 9.42 6.40
C PHE A 179 4.67 10.10 7.76
N ASP A 180 5.87 10.05 8.33
CA ASP A 180 6.22 10.89 9.47
C ASP A 180 6.51 12.35 9.05
N GLU A 181 6.74 13.20 10.05
CA GLU A 181 6.99 14.62 9.83
C GLU A 181 8.27 14.90 9.01
N GLU A 182 9.34 14.13 9.22
CA GLU A 182 10.61 14.30 8.51
C GLU A 182 10.47 13.90 7.05
N GLN A 183 9.77 12.79 6.80
CA GLN A 183 9.45 12.31 5.47
C GLN A 183 8.58 13.31 4.71
N ILE A 184 7.52 13.85 5.32
CA ILE A 184 6.68 14.89 4.70
C ILE A 184 7.50 16.15 4.36
N GLN A 185 8.40 16.58 5.25
CA GLN A 185 9.29 17.72 4.97
C GLN A 185 10.18 17.46 3.76
N GLN A 186 10.72 16.25 3.62
CA GLN A 186 11.52 15.87 2.47
C GLN A 186 10.67 15.86 1.18
N VAL A 187 9.47 15.29 1.21
CA VAL A 187 8.52 15.29 0.09
C VAL A 187 8.21 16.72 -0.36
N ILE A 188 7.95 17.65 0.55
CA ILE A 188 7.68 19.07 0.23
C ILE A 188 8.87 19.71 -0.48
N LYS A 189 10.08 19.49 0.05
CA LYS A 189 11.32 20.05 -0.52
C LYS A 189 11.57 19.54 -1.94
N GLU A 190 11.34 18.26 -2.18
CA GLU A 190 11.50 17.64 -3.50
C GLU A 190 10.37 18.07 -4.46
N SER A 191 9.14 18.19 -3.96
CA SER A 191 7.99 18.70 -4.72
C SER A 191 8.24 20.10 -5.24
N ALA A 192 8.73 21.01 -4.38
CA ALA A 192 9.05 22.38 -4.77
C ALA A 192 10.13 22.43 -5.86
N LYS A 193 11.17 21.59 -5.76
CA LYS A 193 12.22 21.50 -6.77
C LYS A 193 11.68 20.98 -8.11
N LEU A 194 10.82 19.96 -8.08
CA LEU A 194 10.25 19.37 -9.29
C LEU A 194 9.33 20.38 -10.00
N VAL A 195 8.42 21.01 -9.26
CA VAL A 195 7.49 22.02 -9.79
C VAL A 195 8.25 23.21 -10.39
N ASP A 196 9.20 23.81 -9.66
CA ASP A 196 10.00 24.95 -10.15
C ASP A 196 10.79 24.59 -11.43
N LYS A 197 11.34 23.36 -11.50
CA LYS A 197 12.02 22.88 -12.70
C LYS A 197 11.09 22.81 -13.90
N LEU A 198 9.89 22.27 -13.73
CA LEU A 198 8.92 22.08 -14.81
C LEU A 198 8.28 23.40 -15.25
N ASP A 199 7.99 24.29 -14.31
CA ASP A 199 7.50 25.65 -14.59
C ASP A 199 8.49 26.44 -15.47
N LYS A 200 9.79 26.34 -15.15
CA LYS A 200 10.87 26.94 -15.97
C LYS A 200 10.95 26.35 -17.39
N GLN A 201 10.44 25.14 -17.58
CA GLN A 201 10.34 24.47 -18.88
C GLN A 201 9.03 24.79 -19.61
N GLY A 202 8.13 25.58 -19.00
CA GLY A 202 6.83 25.92 -19.57
C GLY A 202 5.83 24.76 -19.56
N ILE A 203 6.06 23.75 -18.72
CA ILE A 203 5.15 22.62 -18.51
C ILE A 203 4.06 23.05 -17.53
N ASP A 204 2.82 22.65 -17.78
CA ASP A 204 1.73 22.90 -16.84
C ASP A 204 1.90 22.05 -15.58
N THR A 205 2.06 22.71 -14.44
CA THR A 205 2.23 22.09 -13.11
C THR A 205 1.07 22.38 -12.18
N LYS A 206 -0.07 22.90 -12.65
CA LYS A 206 -1.13 23.41 -11.78
C LYS A 206 -1.58 22.39 -10.73
N GLN A 207 -1.93 21.17 -11.15
CA GLN A 207 -2.34 20.10 -10.23
C GLN A 207 -1.21 19.72 -9.26
N ALA A 208 0.02 19.58 -9.77
CA ALA A 208 1.19 19.25 -8.97
C ALA A 208 1.46 20.31 -7.89
N SER A 209 1.31 21.59 -8.24
CA SER A 209 1.43 22.71 -7.31
C SER A 209 0.35 22.68 -6.24
N GLU A 210 -0.91 22.44 -6.62
CA GLU A 210 -2.02 22.30 -5.68
C GLU A 210 -1.84 21.10 -4.74
N ASN A 211 -1.27 19.98 -5.23
CA ASN A 211 -0.94 18.81 -4.41
C ASN A 211 0.23 19.09 -3.46
N ALA A 212 1.27 19.81 -3.91
CA ALA A 212 2.37 20.24 -3.05
C ALA A 212 1.89 21.14 -1.89
N VAL A 213 0.98 22.08 -2.17
CA VAL A 213 0.35 22.93 -1.15
C VAL A 213 -0.49 22.11 -0.17
N PHE A 214 -1.22 21.10 -0.66
CA PHE A 214 -1.97 20.20 0.21
C PHE A 214 -1.05 19.46 1.21
N ILE A 215 0.05 18.89 0.71
CA ILE A 215 1.04 18.18 1.54
C ILE A 215 1.65 19.15 2.57
N GLN A 216 1.92 20.40 2.19
CA GLN A 216 2.37 21.43 3.12
C GLN A 216 1.33 21.76 4.20
N GLY A 217 0.05 21.83 3.84
CA GLY A 217 -1.04 22.02 4.80
C GLY A 217 -1.13 20.86 5.80
N TYR A 218 -0.92 19.63 5.34
CA TYR A 218 -0.91 18.44 6.18
C TYR A 218 0.25 18.46 7.20
N LEU A 219 1.45 18.92 6.80
CA LEU A 219 2.57 19.09 7.72
C LEU A 219 2.22 20.03 8.89
N GLU A 220 1.53 21.13 8.61
CA GLU A 220 1.11 22.08 9.64
C GLU A 220 0.05 21.47 10.56
N TYR A 221 -0.86 20.65 10.03
CA TYR A 221 -1.81 19.87 10.83
C TYR A 221 -1.10 18.93 11.82
N LEU A 222 -0.13 18.14 11.35
CA LEU A 222 0.65 17.22 12.21
C LEU A 222 1.36 17.95 13.35
N ARG A 223 1.89 19.15 13.07
CA ARG A 223 2.56 19.99 14.07
C ARG A 223 1.61 20.60 15.09
N MET A 224 0.33 20.72 14.77
CA MET A 224 -0.70 21.18 15.71
C MET A 224 -1.17 20.05 16.62
N GLU A 225 -1.32 18.83 16.12
CA GLU A 225 -1.71 17.67 16.95
C GLU A 225 -0.66 17.28 18.00
N LYS A 226 0.62 17.54 17.72
CA LYS A 226 1.72 17.26 18.67
C LYS A 226 1.90 18.32 19.77
N LYS A 227 1.14 19.43 19.75
CA LYS A 227 1.21 20.52 20.75
C LYS A 227 0.14 20.39 21.81
#